data_AF-A0A967SYN4-F1
#
_entry.id   AF-A0A967SYN4-F1
#
_cell.length_a   1.000
_cell.length_b   1.000
_cell.length_c   1.000
_cell.angle_alpha   90.00
_cell.angle_beta   90.00
_cell.angle_gamma   90.00
#
_symmetry.space_group_name_H-M   'P 1'
#
loop_
_entity.id
_entity.type
_entity.pdbx_description
1 polymer ?
#
loop_
_entity_poly.entity_id
_entity_poly.type
_entity_poly.pdbx_seq_one_letter_code
_entity_poly.pdbx_strand_id
1 'polypeptide(L)' 'NEGSQEKNKKKVSADNVDDIVSKTLAQIHERQGKLDAAIRTYERLIELRPNQREQYQEEIIRLKAKKGQGSNEEE' A
#
# COMPACT_ATOMS: atom_id res chain seq x y z
N ASN A 1 -24.45 -7.33 5.04
CA ASN A 1 -23.41 -8.35 4.80
C ASN A 1 -22.38 -7.71 3.87
N GLU A 2 -21.55 -6.85 4.43
CA GLU A 2 -20.55 -6.07 3.68
C GLU A 2 -19.25 -6.86 3.64
N GLY A 3 -18.83 -7.25 2.45
CA GLY A 3 -17.64 -8.07 2.24
C GLY A 3 -17.17 -8.00 0.80
N SER A 4 -17.30 -6.85 0.16
CA SER A 4 -16.72 -6.57 -1.15
C SER A 4 -15.21 -6.38 -0.99
N GLN A 5 -14.46 -7.48 -0.92
CA GLN A 5 -13.02 -7.47 -1.18
C GLN A 5 -12.80 -8.15 -2.53
N GLU A 6 -12.68 -7.25 -3.50
CA GLU A 6 -12.60 -7.44 -4.93
C GLU A 6 -11.53 -8.45 -5.35
N LYS A 7 -11.97 -9.54 -5.98
CA LYS A 7 -11.15 -10.52 -6.69
C LYS A 7 -10.53 -9.88 -7.94
N ASN A 8 -9.55 -9.00 -7.79
CA ASN A 8 -8.80 -8.46 -8.93
C ASN A 8 -7.55 -9.30 -9.20
N LYS A 9 -7.78 -10.45 -9.84
CA LYS A 9 -6.78 -11.33 -10.45
C LYS A 9 -6.13 -10.59 -11.63
N LYS A 10 -5.24 -9.64 -11.36
CA LYS A 10 -4.49 -8.95 -12.42
C LYS A 10 -3.26 -9.80 -12.78
N LYS A 11 -3.42 -10.59 -13.86
CA LYS A 11 -2.33 -11.19 -14.64
C LYS A 11 -1.37 -10.04 -15.01
N VAL A 12 -0.24 -9.93 -14.32
CA VAL A 12 0.81 -8.97 -14.70
C VAL A 12 1.76 -9.72 -15.62
N SER A 13 1.75 -9.34 -16.90
CA SER A 13 2.67 -9.85 -17.92
C SER A 13 4.09 -9.43 -17.56
N ALA A 14 4.98 -10.41 -17.50
CA ALA A 14 6.27 -10.38 -16.81
C ALA A 14 7.41 -9.66 -17.57
N ASP A 15 7.13 -8.62 -18.35
CA ASP A 15 8.14 -8.05 -19.25
C ASP A 15 8.73 -6.70 -18.78
N ASN A 16 8.20 -6.11 -17.69
CA ASN A 16 8.75 -4.89 -17.09
C ASN A 16 8.75 -5.05 -15.56
N VAL A 17 9.71 -5.79 -15.04
CA VAL A 17 9.77 -6.21 -13.62
C VAL A 17 10.14 -5.06 -12.67
N ASP A 18 10.65 -3.93 -13.19
CA ASP A 18 11.17 -2.83 -12.37
C ASP A 18 10.10 -1.86 -11.84
N ASP A 19 8.93 -1.74 -12.49
CA ASP A 19 7.91 -0.71 -12.16
C ASP A 19 6.54 -1.30 -11.74
N ILE A 20 6.47 -2.58 -11.35
CA ILE A 20 5.19 -3.21 -10.94
C ILE A 20 4.81 -2.76 -9.53
N VAL A 21 4.31 -1.54 -9.43
CA VAL A 21 3.69 -1.01 -8.22
C VAL A 21 2.36 -1.73 -8.02
N SER A 22 2.27 -2.49 -6.92
CA SER A 22 1.10 -3.29 -6.57
C SER A 22 0.76 -3.13 -5.09
N LYS A 23 -0.53 -3.33 -4.75
CA LYS A 23 -0.98 -3.34 -3.34
C LYS A 23 -0.20 -4.39 -2.54
N THR A 24 0.06 -5.55 -3.13
CA THR A 24 0.83 -6.63 -2.49
C THR A 24 2.26 -6.19 -2.15
N LEU A 25 2.94 -5.45 -3.05
CA LEU A 25 4.26 -4.89 -2.78
C LEU A 25 4.23 -3.92 -1.58
N ALA A 26 3.23 -3.04 -1.52
CA ALA A 26 3.07 -2.11 -0.40
C ALA A 26 2.87 -2.86 0.94
N GLN A 27 2.06 -3.91 0.96
CA GLN A 27 1.83 -4.75 2.13
C GLN A 27 3.09 -5.53 2.55
N ILE A 28 3.91 -5.98 1.60
CA ILE A 28 5.21 -6.60 1.89
C ILE A 28 6.12 -5.59 2.59
N HIS A 29 6.19 -4.35 2.09
CA HIS A 29 6.96 -3.29 2.74
C HIS A 29 6.47 -3.00 4.17
N GLU A 30 5.15 -2.96 4.39
CA GLU A 30 4.60 -2.81 5.75
C GLU A 30 5.05 -3.95 6.67
N ARG A 31 4.95 -5.21 6.22
CA ARG A 31 5.36 -6.38 7.01
C ARG A 31 6.85 -6.42 7.30
N GLN A 32 7.66 -5.83 6.44
CA GLN A 32 9.10 -5.66 6.64
C GLN A 32 9.45 -4.48 7.57
N GLY A 33 8.46 -3.76 8.10
CA GLY A 33 8.68 -2.54 8.89
C GLY A 33 9.08 -1.32 8.05
N LYS A 34 9.14 -1.46 6.72
CA LYS A 34 9.49 -0.39 5.79
C LYS A 34 8.27 0.47 5.47
N LEU A 35 7.73 1.13 6.50
CA LEU A 35 6.49 1.91 6.39
C LEU A 35 6.61 3.04 5.35
N ASP A 36 7.78 3.69 5.25
CA ASP A 36 8.05 4.70 4.22
C ASP A 36 7.95 4.17 2.79
N ALA A 37 8.50 2.98 2.53
CA ALA A 37 8.42 2.35 1.21
C ALA A 37 6.97 1.91 0.89
N ALA A 38 6.23 1.44 1.90
CA ALA A 38 4.82 1.09 1.76
C ALA A 38 3.97 2.33 1.39
N ILE A 39 4.19 3.46 2.08
CA ILE A 39 3.50 4.73 1.78
C ILE A 39 3.79 5.18 0.35
N ARG A 40 5.05 5.23 -0.07
CA ARG A 40 5.44 5.62 -1.44
C ARG A 40 4.81 4.73 -2.51
N THR A 41 4.71 3.42 -2.23
CA THR A 41 4.06 2.47 -3.13
C THR A 41 2.56 2.78 -3.27
N TYR A 42 1.88 3.10 -2.18
CA TYR A 42 0.47 3.50 -2.22
C TYR A 42 0.25 4.86 -2.89
N GLU A 43 1.16 5.82 -2.69
CA GLU A 43 1.12 7.11 -3.39
C GLU A 43 1.18 6.91 -4.92
N ARG A 44 2.10 6.05 -5.38
CA ARG A 44 2.19 5.70 -6.80
C ARG A 44 0.96 4.94 -7.31
N LEU A 45 0.34 4.09 -6.48
CA LEU A 45 -0.93 3.44 -6.83
C LEU A 45 -2.08 4.44 -7.00
N ILE A 46 -2.11 5.53 -6.23
CA ILE A 46 -3.11 6.60 -6.38
C ILE A 46 -2.96 7.28 -7.75
N GLU A 47 -1.73 7.57 -8.17
CA GLU A 47 -1.45 8.16 -9.49
C GLU A 47 -1.88 7.23 -10.64
N LEU A 48 -1.61 5.93 -10.49
CA LEU A 48 -1.92 4.93 -11.52
C LEU A 48 -3.39 4.51 -11.54
N ARG A 49 -4.08 4.61 -10.40
CA ARG A 49 -5.46 4.15 -10.21
C ARG A 49 -6.27 5.18 -9.41
N PRO A 50 -6.64 6.30 -10.02
CA PRO A 50 -7.42 7.34 -9.36
C PRO A 50 -8.78 6.83 -8.85
N ASN A 51 -9.36 5.81 -9.48
CA ASN A 51 -10.63 5.20 -9.06
C ASN A 51 -10.54 4.49 -7.68
N GLN A 52 -9.35 4.06 -7.29
CA GLN A 52 -9.11 3.37 -6.00
C GLN A 52 -8.35 4.27 -5.02
N ARG A 53 -8.25 5.57 -5.32
CA ARG A 53 -7.45 6.51 -4.54
C ARG A 53 -7.83 6.54 -3.06
N GLU A 54 -9.14 6.53 -2.77
CA GLU A 54 -9.64 6.63 -1.40
C GLU A 54 -9.15 5.43 -0.58
N GLN A 55 -9.26 4.22 -1.14
CA GLN A 55 -8.78 3.01 -0.47
C GLN A 55 -7.27 3.06 -0.20
N TYR A 56 -6.48 3.58 -1.13
CA TYR A 56 -5.03 3.72 -0.93
C TYR A 56 -4.67 4.86 0.03
N GLN A 57 -5.46 5.94 0.07
CA GLN A 57 -5.29 7.03 1.02
C GLN A 57 -5.55 6.56 2.46
N GLU A 58 -6.59 5.74 2.68
CA GLU A 58 -6.86 5.13 3.99
C GLU A 58 -5.67 4.29 4.49
N GLU A 59 -5.09 3.47 3.61
CA GLU A 59 -3.91 2.66 3.93
C GLU A 59 -2.69 3.55 4.25
N ILE A 60 -2.46 4.64 3.50
CA ILE A 60 -1.39 5.60 3.80
C ILE A 60 -1.58 6.24 5.18
N ILE A 61 -2.80 6.66 5.52
CA ILE A 61 -3.11 7.27 6.82
C ILE A 61 -2.81 6.26 7.94
N ARG A 62 -3.26 5.01 7.79
CA ARG A 62 -2.98 3.93 8.73
C ARG A 62 -1.48 3.67 8.90
N LEU A 63 -0.72 3.65 7.80
CA LEU A 63 0.74 3.45 7.84
C LEU A 63 1.47 4.62 8.50
N LYS A 64 1.03 5.87 8.25
CA LYS A 64 1.58 7.07 8.89
C LYS A 64 1.32 7.06 10.40
N ALA A 65 0.12 6.65 10.82
CA ALA A 65 -0.21 6.48 12.23
C ALA A 65 0.67 5.41 12.89
N LYS A 66 0.83 4.24 12.25
CA LYS A 66 1.70 3.15 12.72
C LYS A 66 3.17 3.58 12.82
N LYS A 67 3.63 4.39 11.86
CA LYS A 67 4.99 4.96 11.87
C LYS A 67 5.20 5.92 13.04
N GLY A 68 4.20 6.75 13.36
CA GLY A 68 4.26 7.68 14.50
C GLY A 68 4.09 6.99 15.87
N GLN A 69 3.30 5.92 15.95
CA GLN A 69 3.08 5.17 17.19
C GLN A 69 4.31 4.36 17.63
N GLY A 70 5.09 3.83 16.67
CA GLY A 70 6.35 3.16 16.99
C GLY A 70 7.46 4.07 17.54
N SER A 71 7.28 5.40 17.47
CA SER A 71 8.21 6.38 18.06
C SER A 71 7.83 6.80 19.48
N ASN A 72 6.66 6.41 19.98
CA ASN A 72 6.12 6.88 21.26
C ASN A 72 6.06 5.81 22.37
N GLU A 73 6.69 4.64 22.17
CA GLU A 73 6.77 3.57 23.20
C GLU A 73 8.16 3.48 23.88
N GLU A 74 9.00 4.50 23.75
CA GLU A 74 10.23 4.64 24.56
C GLU A 74 10.17 5.95 25.38
N GLU A 75 9.37 5.97 26.46
CA GLU A 75 9.66 6.77 27.67
C GLU A 75 8.99 6.15 28.91
#